data_AF-A0A948YZR1-F1
#
_entry.id   AF-A0A948YZR1-F1
#
_cell.length_a   1.000
_cell.length_b   1.000
_cell.length_c   1.000
_cell.angle_alpha   90.00
_cell.angle_beta   90.00
_cell.angle_gamma   90.00
#
_symmetry.space_group_name_H-M   'P 1'
#
loop_
_entity.id
_entity.type
_entity.pdbx_description
1 polymer ?
#
loop_
_entity_poly.entity_id
_entity_poly.type
_entity_poly.pdbx_seq_one_letter_code
_entity_poly.pdbx_strand_id
1 'polypeptide(L)'
;MTKKNLSLIMEWLRPTGIGLAIFFADYLGKDAISQFHIMGPFVVILMSGTVAFESLILGEVASEKIGYKPNRAYQIQSGLANAATAITAFLIYVFNWGRYADATIVTSMLVFFTFSAANHAATAIMEQNMKPVNLLRPAITLLLIAFLLPPMIKALTQ
;
A
#
# COMPACT_ATOMS: atom_id res chain seq x y z
N MET A 1 -8.01 18.80 15.13
CA MET A 1 -7.00 17.73 14.93
C MET A 1 -5.90 18.27 14.01
N THR A 2 -4.63 18.17 14.38
CA THR A 2 -3.53 18.71 13.55
C THR A 2 -3.17 17.75 12.40
N LYS A 3 -2.53 18.25 11.32
CA LYS A 3 -2.01 17.40 10.23
C LYS A 3 -1.01 16.34 10.73
N LYS A 4 -0.23 16.65 11.77
CA LYS A 4 0.69 15.70 12.43
C LYS A 4 -0.08 14.57 13.11
N ASN A 5 -1.16 14.87 13.82
CA ASN A 5 -2.00 13.84 14.45
C ASN A 5 -2.66 12.94 13.40
N LEU A 6 -3.12 13.50 12.28
CA LEU A 6 -3.65 12.72 11.16
C LEU A 6 -2.61 11.77 10.56
N SER A 7 -1.36 12.24 10.38
CA SER A 7 -0.26 11.39 9.90
C SER A 7 0.00 10.19 10.81
N LEU A 8 -0.07 10.38 12.14
CA LEU A 8 0.10 9.28 13.10
C LEU A 8 -1.04 8.27 13.04
N ILE A 9 -2.28 8.74 12.85
CA ILE A 9 -3.43 7.84 12.66
C ILE A 9 -3.25 7.00 11.40
N MET A 10 -2.74 7.58 10.30
CA MET A 10 -2.48 6.86 9.06
C MET A 10 -1.39 5.76 9.19
N GLU A 11 -0.50 5.89 10.17
CA GLU A 11 0.52 4.86 10.45
C GLU A 11 -0.09 3.63 11.11
N TRP A 12 -1.07 3.81 12.00
CA TRP A 12 -1.79 2.70 12.62
C TRP A 12 -2.87 2.12 11.72
N LEU A 13 -3.48 2.95 10.87
CA LEU A 13 -4.57 2.53 9.99
C LEU A 13 -4.14 1.40 9.03
N ARG A 14 -2.90 1.43 8.53
CA ARG A 14 -2.37 0.42 7.61
C ARG A 14 -2.22 -0.97 8.25
N PRO A 15 -1.43 -1.17 9.32
CA PRO A 15 -1.29 -2.49 9.93
C PRO A 15 -2.61 -3.01 10.50
N THR A 16 -3.42 -2.15 11.14
CA THR A 16 -4.74 -2.55 11.65
C THR A 16 -5.68 -2.94 10.52
N GLY A 17 -5.75 -2.14 9.45
CA GLY A 17 -6.61 -2.43 8.31
C GLY A 17 -6.17 -3.67 7.53
N ILE A 18 -4.86 -3.92 7.40
CA ILE A 18 -4.34 -5.18 6.83
C ILE A 18 -4.79 -6.35 7.70
N GLY A 19 -4.62 -6.27 9.02
CA GLY A 19 -5.09 -7.28 9.97
C GLY A 19 -6.58 -7.60 9.81
N LEU A 20 -7.41 -6.56 9.67
CA LEU A 20 -8.85 -6.72 9.44
C LEU A 20 -9.15 -7.35 8.08
N ALA A 21 -8.46 -6.92 7.01
CA ALA A 21 -8.66 -7.49 5.67
C ALA A 21 -8.38 -9.01 5.65
N ILE A 22 -7.35 -9.44 6.37
CA ILE A 22 -7.00 -10.86 6.53
C ILE A 22 -8.07 -11.59 7.31
N PHE A 23 -8.44 -11.05 8.48
CA PHE A 23 -9.47 -11.64 9.33
C PHE A 23 -10.78 -11.85 8.56
N PHE A 24 -11.24 -10.84 7.81
CA PHE A 24 -12.45 -10.95 7.01
C PHE A 24 -12.29 -11.87 5.81
N ALA A 25 -11.11 -11.92 5.18
CA ALA A 25 -10.85 -12.86 4.11
C ALA A 25 -10.95 -14.31 4.60
N ASP A 26 -10.36 -14.61 5.76
CA ASP A 26 -10.42 -15.95 6.35
C ASP A 26 -11.82 -16.30 6.88
N TYR A 27 -12.53 -15.31 7.44
CA TYR A 27 -13.86 -15.52 8.00
C TYR A 27 -14.96 -15.67 6.93
N LEU A 28 -14.87 -14.92 5.83
CA LEU A 28 -15.91 -14.88 4.79
C LEU A 28 -15.56 -15.71 3.53
N GLY A 29 -14.27 -15.89 3.25
CA GLY A 29 -13.79 -16.64 2.09
C GLY A 29 -13.95 -18.15 2.28
N LYS A 30 -14.48 -18.83 1.26
CA LYS A 30 -14.78 -20.27 1.29
C LYS A 30 -13.70 -21.14 0.62
N ASP A 31 -12.90 -20.51 -0.23
CA ASP A 31 -11.83 -21.12 -1.02
C ASP A 31 -10.69 -20.10 -1.21
N ALA A 32 -9.57 -20.50 -1.82
CA ALA A 32 -8.43 -19.59 -1.94
C ALA A 32 -8.71 -18.41 -2.87
N ILE A 33 -9.58 -18.59 -3.87
CA ILE A 33 -9.95 -17.54 -4.82
C ILE A 33 -10.75 -16.45 -4.10
N SER A 34 -11.80 -16.83 -3.37
CA SER A 34 -12.63 -15.90 -2.60
C SER A 34 -11.87 -15.25 -1.44
N GLN A 35 -11.00 -15.99 -0.74
CA GLN A 35 -10.10 -15.43 0.27
C GLN A 35 -9.21 -14.34 -0.33
N PHE A 36 -8.57 -14.61 -1.47
CA PHE A 36 -7.70 -13.64 -2.12
C PHE A 36 -8.47 -12.47 -2.75
N HIS A 37 -9.67 -12.71 -3.29
CA HIS A 37 -10.55 -11.67 -3.83
C HIS A 37 -11.00 -10.66 -2.76
N ILE A 38 -11.13 -11.09 -1.50
CA ILE A 38 -11.39 -10.19 -0.38
C ILE A 38 -10.07 -9.52 0.05
N MET A 39 -9.04 -10.30 0.36
CA MET A 39 -7.82 -9.77 0.95
C MET A 39 -7.05 -8.84 0.02
N GLY A 40 -6.80 -9.26 -1.23
CA GLY A 40 -5.91 -8.58 -2.17
C GLY A 40 -6.39 -7.15 -2.47
N PRO A 41 -7.58 -6.97 -3.06
CA PRO A 41 -8.15 -5.65 -3.32
C PRO A 41 -8.24 -4.75 -2.07
N PHE A 42 -8.64 -5.28 -0.91
CA PHE A 42 -8.74 -4.46 0.31
C PHE A 42 -7.38 -3.99 0.80
N VAL A 43 -6.35 -4.84 0.75
CA VAL A 43 -4.99 -4.43 1.09
C VAL A 43 -4.48 -3.36 0.12
N VAL A 44 -4.79 -3.47 -1.17
CA VAL A 44 -4.45 -2.43 -2.16
C VAL A 44 -5.17 -1.11 -1.87
N ILE A 45 -6.49 -1.15 -1.65
CA ILE A 45 -7.30 0.03 -1.31
C ILE A 45 -6.72 0.72 -0.08
N LEU A 46 -6.38 -0.04 0.96
CA LEU A 46 -5.85 0.51 2.19
C LEU A 46 -4.46 1.11 1.98
N MET A 47 -3.56 0.38 1.34
CA MET A 47 -2.18 0.83 1.16
C MET A 47 -2.08 2.00 0.18
N SER A 48 -2.59 1.85 -1.04
CA SER A 48 -2.56 2.91 -2.04
C SER A 48 -3.49 4.06 -1.65
N GLY A 49 -4.67 3.79 -1.08
CA GLY A 49 -5.59 4.84 -0.65
C GLY A 49 -5.04 5.70 0.49
N THR A 50 -4.38 5.11 1.49
CA THR A 50 -3.74 5.91 2.56
C THR A 50 -2.53 6.69 2.06
N VAL A 51 -1.73 6.13 1.14
CA VAL A 51 -0.63 6.87 0.48
C VAL A 51 -1.16 8.03 -0.37
N ALA A 52 -2.26 7.82 -1.09
CA ALA A 52 -2.93 8.86 -1.85
C ALA A 52 -3.42 9.99 -0.93
N PHE A 53 -4.08 9.62 0.17
CA PHE A 53 -4.54 10.58 1.18
C PHE A 53 -3.39 11.38 1.80
N GLU A 54 -2.32 10.71 2.26
CA GLU A 54 -1.14 11.37 2.80
C GLU A 54 -0.51 12.33 1.79
N SER A 55 -0.41 11.92 0.52
CA SER A 55 0.23 12.73 -0.53
C SER A 55 -0.63 13.93 -0.95
N LEU A 56 -1.95 13.74 -1.09
CA LEU A 56 -2.87 14.78 -1.54
C LEU A 56 -3.23 15.78 -0.43
N ILE A 57 -3.36 15.33 0.81
CA ILE A 57 -3.88 16.15 1.93
C ILE A 57 -2.77 16.55 2.91
N LEU A 58 -1.83 15.64 3.20
CA LEU A 58 -0.79 15.80 4.23
C LEU A 58 0.63 15.98 3.65
N GLY A 59 0.76 16.27 2.35
CA GLY A 59 2.00 16.12 1.59
C GLY A 59 3.24 16.71 2.28
N GLU A 60 3.19 17.96 2.74
CA GLU A 60 4.30 18.61 3.45
C GLU A 60 4.74 17.83 4.71
N VAL A 61 3.79 17.51 5.59
CA VAL A 61 4.04 16.73 6.82
C VAL A 61 4.54 15.32 6.50
N ALA A 62 4.00 14.69 5.44
CA ALA A 62 4.43 13.36 5.01
C ALA A 62 5.86 13.36 4.46
N SER A 63 6.24 14.38 3.68
CA SER A 63 7.60 14.57 3.16
C SER A 63 8.61 14.84 4.28
N GLU A 64 8.28 15.72 5.22
CA GLU A 64 9.13 15.98 6.38
C GLU A 64 9.35 14.72 7.20
N LYS A 65 8.29 13.92 7.43
CA LYS A 65 8.37 12.67 8.20
C LYS A 65 9.41 11.69 7.62
N ILE A 66 9.44 11.55 6.29
CA ILE A 66 10.37 10.65 5.59
C ILE A 66 11.72 11.29 5.28
N GLY A 67 11.91 12.57 5.59
CA GLY A 67 13.19 13.26 5.42
C GLY A 67 13.40 13.86 4.03
N TYR A 68 12.36 13.94 3.21
CA TYR A 68 12.41 14.63 1.92
C TYR A 68 11.97 16.08 2.05
N LYS A 69 12.55 16.94 1.19
CA LYS A 69 12.04 18.30 1.00
C LYS A 69 10.63 18.22 0.39
N PRO A 70 9.66 19.00 0.90
CA PRO A 70 8.33 19.04 0.33
C PRO A 70 8.36 19.42 -1.17
N ASN A 71 7.72 18.61 -2.01
CA ASN A 71 7.54 18.88 -3.44
C ASN A 71 6.09 18.63 -3.81
N ARG A 72 5.31 19.70 -3.96
CA ARG A 72 3.86 19.60 -4.12
C ARG A 72 3.44 18.97 -5.45
N ALA A 73 4.14 19.29 -6.55
CA ALA A 73 3.83 18.74 -7.87
C ALA A 73 3.99 17.21 -7.87
N TYR A 74 5.12 16.72 -7.35
CA TYR A 74 5.38 15.29 -7.20
C TYR A 74 4.35 14.61 -6.29
N GLN A 75 4.01 15.23 -5.15
CA GLN A 75 3.02 14.69 -4.21
C GLN A 75 1.64 14.53 -4.84
N ILE A 76 1.19 15.52 -5.65
CA ILE A 76 -0.08 15.43 -6.36
C ILE A 76 -0.03 14.29 -7.38
N GLN A 77 1.02 14.24 -8.21
CA GLN A 77 1.16 13.20 -9.23
C GLN A 77 1.17 11.79 -8.63
N SER A 78 2.04 11.56 -7.63
CA SER A 78 2.15 10.27 -6.94
C SER A 78 0.88 9.92 -6.17
N GLY A 79 0.25 10.93 -5.55
CA GLY A 79 -1.02 10.77 -4.84
C GLY A 79 -2.17 10.37 -5.77
N LEU A 80 -2.30 11.01 -6.92
CA LEU A 80 -3.31 10.66 -7.93
C LEU A 80 -3.08 9.28 -8.55
N ALA A 81 -1.81 8.89 -8.79
CA ALA A 81 -1.49 7.55 -9.26
C ALA A 81 -1.93 6.47 -8.25
N ASN A 82 -1.63 6.68 -6.96
CA ASN A 82 -2.09 5.76 -5.90
C ASN A 82 -3.60 5.77 -5.72
N ALA A 83 -4.27 6.93 -5.89
CA ALA A 83 -5.73 7.00 -5.86
C ALA A 83 -6.34 6.19 -7.00
N ALA A 84 -5.78 6.28 -8.22
CA ALA A 84 -6.22 5.49 -9.36
C ALA A 84 -6.07 3.97 -9.10
N THR A 85 -4.95 3.54 -8.52
CA THR A 85 -4.73 2.14 -8.12
C THR A 85 -5.77 1.67 -7.09
N ALA A 86 -6.04 2.47 -6.05
CA ALA A 86 -7.03 2.14 -5.03
C ALA A 86 -8.46 2.07 -5.58
N ILE A 87 -8.85 3.03 -6.43
CA ILE A 87 -10.16 3.03 -7.10
C ILE A 87 -10.28 1.81 -8.02
N THR A 88 -9.23 1.48 -8.78
CA THR A 88 -9.24 0.29 -9.65
C THR A 88 -9.40 -0.99 -8.83
N ALA A 89 -8.70 -1.12 -7.71
CA ALA A 89 -8.88 -2.26 -6.80
C ALA A 89 -10.31 -2.35 -6.25
N PHE A 90 -10.92 -1.22 -5.89
CA PHE A 90 -12.32 -1.17 -5.47
C PHE A 90 -13.27 -1.63 -6.58
N LEU A 91 -13.05 -1.19 -7.82
CA LEU A 91 -13.87 -1.61 -8.96
C LEU A 91 -13.70 -3.12 -9.25
N ILE A 92 -12.47 -3.64 -9.22
CA ILE A 92 -12.19 -5.07 -9.37
C ILE A 92 -12.98 -5.90 -8.36
N TYR A 93 -13.00 -5.46 -7.09
CA TYR A 93 -13.76 -6.11 -6.02
C TYR A 93 -15.27 -6.06 -6.27
N VAL A 94 -15.83 -4.86 -6.47
CA VAL A 94 -17.28 -4.67 -6.59
C VAL A 94 -17.85 -5.38 -7.83
N PHE A 95 -17.14 -5.34 -8.94
CA PHE A 95 -17.59 -5.94 -10.20
C PHE A 95 -17.08 -7.37 -10.42
N ASN A 96 -16.36 -7.94 -9.46
CA ASN A 96 -15.82 -9.29 -9.52
C ASN A 96 -15.10 -9.61 -10.84
N TRP A 97 -14.10 -8.80 -11.22
CA TRP A 97 -13.34 -8.97 -12.46
C TRP A 97 -12.48 -10.26 -12.50
N GLY A 98 -12.46 -11.00 -11.40
CA GLY A 98 -11.84 -12.32 -11.28
C GLY A 98 -10.40 -12.29 -10.79
N ARG A 99 -9.92 -13.47 -10.39
CA ARG A 99 -8.63 -13.66 -9.69
C ARG A 99 -7.40 -13.10 -10.39
N TYR A 100 -7.39 -13.06 -11.73
CA TYR A 100 -6.26 -12.51 -12.47
C TYR A 100 -6.24 -10.98 -12.38
N ALA A 101 -7.41 -10.33 -12.29
CA ALA A 101 -7.50 -8.90 -12.04
C ALA A 101 -7.05 -8.58 -10.60
N ASP A 102 -7.48 -9.38 -9.62
CA ASP A 102 -7.00 -9.27 -8.22
C ASP A 102 -5.47 -9.38 -8.14
N ALA A 103 -4.89 -10.39 -8.80
CA ALA A 103 -3.45 -10.59 -8.82
C ALA A 103 -2.72 -9.45 -9.54
N THR A 104 -3.29 -8.93 -10.63
CA THR A 104 -2.70 -7.84 -11.40
C THR A 104 -2.62 -6.56 -10.56
N ILE A 105 -3.69 -6.21 -9.86
CA ILE A 105 -3.71 -4.97 -9.07
C ILE A 105 -2.83 -5.07 -7.83
N VAL A 106 -2.80 -6.25 -7.17
CA VAL A 106 -1.86 -6.53 -6.08
C VAL A 106 -0.42 -6.47 -6.58
N THR A 107 -0.12 -7.08 -7.73
CA THR A 107 1.22 -7.06 -8.31
C THR A 107 1.65 -5.64 -8.67
N SER A 108 0.77 -4.85 -9.29
CA SER A 108 1.05 -3.45 -9.63
C SER A 108 1.41 -2.62 -8.39
N MET A 109 0.64 -2.76 -7.30
CA MET A 109 0.95 -2.13 -6.02
C MET A 109 2.30 -2.61 -5.45
N LEU A 110 2.55 -3.91 -5.43
CA LEU A 110 3.79 -4.47 -4.90
C LEU A 110 5.02 -3.98 -5.67
N VAL A 111 4.97 -3.98 -7.01
CA VAL A 111 6.03 -3.45 -7.86
C VAL A 111 6.28 -1.97 -7.58
N PHE A 112 5.21 -1.16 -7.49
CA PHE A 112 5.33 0.25 -7.14
C PHE A 112 6.02 0.45 -5.78
N PHE A 113 5.61 -0.29 -4.74
CA PHE A 113 6.24 -0.19 -3.42
C PHE A 113 7.65 -0.75 -3.40
N THR A 114 7.98 -1.77 -4.18
CA THR A 114 9.37 -2.24 -4.34
C THR A 114 10.25 -1.15 -4.93
N PHE A 115 9.81 -0.47 -5.99
CA PHE A 115 10.57 0.66 -6.55
C PHE A 115 10.66 1.84 -5.59
N SER A 116 9.59 2.13 -4.85
CA SER A 116 9.63 3.13 -3.78
C SER A 116 10.64 2.75 -2.69
N ALA A 117 10.62 1.51 -2.21
CA ALA A 117 11.56 0.99 -1.23
C ALA A 117 13.01 1.07 -1.73
N ALA A 118 13.27 0.69 -2.98
CA ALA A 118 14.59 0.82 -3.59
C ALA A 118 15.06 2.29 -3.61
N ASN A 119 14.17 3.23 -3.95
CA ASN A 119 14.47 4.66 -3.88
C ASN A 119 14.76 5.14 -2.45
N HIS A 120 14.02 4.64 -1.46
CA HIS A 120 14.27 4.95 -0.05
C HIS A 120 15.61 4.39 0.45
N ALA A 121 15.98 3.18 0.03
CA ALA A 121 17.29 2.59 0.31
C ALA A 121 18.42 3.37 -0.37
N ALA A 122 18.26 3.73 -1.65
CA ALA A 122 19.24 4.53 -2.38
C ALA A 122 19.45 5.91 -1.72
N THR A 123 18.37 6.61 -1.35
CA THR A 123 18.47 7.91 -0.67
C THR A 123 19.03 7.81 0.75
N ALA A 124 18.81 6.70 1.47
CA ALA A 124 19.49 6.46 2.74
C ALA A 124 21.02 6.38 2.57
N ILE A 125 21.50 5.71 1.52
CA ILE A 125 22.93 5.51 1.25
C ILE A 125 23.56 6.78 0.64
N MET A 126 22.96 7.30 -0.43
CA MET A 126 23.53 8.37 -1.25
C MET A 126 23.34 9.76 -0.61
N GLU A 127 22.20 10.00 0.01
CA GLU A 127 21.83 11.31 0.57
C GLU A 127 21.88 11.32 2.11
N GLN A 128 22.32 10.21 2.74
CA GLN A 128 22.42 10.05 4.19
C GLN A 128 21.08 10.33 4.91
N ASN A 129 19.95 10.06 4.25
CA ASN A 129 18.63 10.19 4.86
C ASN A 129 18.33 9.01 5.78
N MET A 130 18.85 9.08 7.01
CA MET A 130 18.74 8.03 8.02
C MET A 130 17.48 8.11 8.89
N LYS A 131 16.42 8.81 8.44
CA LYS A 131 15.17 8.87 9.22
C LYS A 131 14.59 7.47 9.39
N PRO A 132 14.11 7.09 10.59
CA PRO A 132 13.60 5.73 10.85
C PRO A 132 12.51 5.29 9.85
N VAL A 133 11.57 6.18 9.52
CA VAL A 133 10.49 5.89 8.56
C VAL A 133 11.04 5.68 7.14
N ASN A 134 12.14 6.33 6.76
CA ASN A 134 12.83 6.11 5.50
C ASN A 134 13.43 4.69 5.45
N LEU A 135 14.13 4.31 6.51
CA LEU A 135 14.81 3.01 6.65
C LEU A 135 13.85 1.83 6.79
N LEU A 136 12.67 2.04 7.38
CA LEU A 136 11.66 0.99 7.57
C LEU A 136 10.94 0.60 6.28
N ARG A 137 10.86 1.48 5.28
CA ARG A 137 10.11 1.23 4.04
C ARG A 137 10.57 -0.01 3.27
N PRO A 138 11.88 -0.25 3.06
CA PRO A 138 12.35 -1.50 2.49
C PRO A 138 11.89 -2.75 3.26
N ALA A 139 12.06 -2.75 4.58
CA ALA A 139 11.69 -3.90 5.43
C ALA A 139 10.18 -4.17 5.39
N ILE A 140 9.35 -3.13 5.53
CA ILE A 140 7.89 -3.27 5.49
C ILE A 140 7.41 -3.73 4.11
N THR A 141 8.05 -3.28 3.04
CA THR A 141 7.70 -3.73 1.67
C THR A 141 8.00 -5.21 1.49
N LEU A 142 9.13 -5.71 1.98
CA LEU A 142 9.45 -7.14 1.96
C LEU A 142 8.43 -7.96 2.77
N LEU A 143 8.03 -7.46 3.93
CA LEU A 143 6.99 -8.10 4.75
C LEU A 143 5.66 -8.16 3.99
N LEU A 144 5.26 -7.08 3.32
CA LEU A 144 4.03 -7.04 2.52
C LEU A 144 4.08 -8.04 1.35
N ILE A 145 5.22 -8.17 0.67
CA ILE A 145 5.41 -9.18 -0.39
C ILE A 145 5.29 -10.58 0.19
N ALA A 146 6.02 -10.88 1.25
CA ALA A 146 5.98 -12.18 1.91
C ALA A 146 4.57 -12.54 2.39
N PHE A 147 3.78 -11.54 2.76
CA PHE A 147 2.40 -11.72 3.22
C PHE A 147 1.41 -11.97 2.07
N LEU A 148 1.48 -11.20 0.98
CA LEU A 148 0.50 -11.27 -0.11
C LEU A 148 0.82 -12.31 -1.19
N LEU A 149 2.09 -12.67 -1.35
CA LEU A 149 2.52 -13.57 -2.43
C LEU A 149 1.98 -15.00 -2.25
N PRO A 150 2.05 -15.65 -1.06
CA PRO A 150 1.52 -16.99 -0.88
C PRO A 150 0.01 -17.15 -1.19
N PRO A 151 -0.91 -16.30 -0.65
CA PRO A 151 -2.33 -16.43 -0.96
C PRO A 151 -2.64 -16.11 -2.42
N MET A 152 -1.91 -15.19 -3.04
CA MET A 152 -2.03 -14.91 -4.48
C MET A 152 -1.67 -16.15 -5.31
N ILE A 153 -0.53 -16.80 -5.04
CA ILE A 153 -0.12 -18.02 -5.74
C ILE A 153 -1.18 -19.10 -5.56
N LYS A 154 -1.62 -19.33 -4.32
CA LYS A 154 -2.65 -20.34 -4.00
C LYS A 154 -3.94 -20.13 -4.79
N ALA A 155 -4.41 -18.88 -4.90
CA ALA A 155 -5.61 -18.54 -5.66
C ALA A 155 -5.45 -18.75 -7.18
N LEU A 156 -4.26 -18.51 -7.72
CA LEU A 156 -3.97 -18.67 -9.16
C LEU A 156 -3.75 -20.12 -9.60
N THR A 157 -3.35 -21.00 -8.68
CA THR A 157 -3.10 -22.42 -8.96
C THR A 157 -4.31 -23.34 -8.79
N GLN A 158 -5.46 -22.81 -8.37
CA GLN A 158 -6.74 -23.54 -8.31
C GLN A 158 -7.46 -23.59 -9.65
#